data_AF-A8U1F0-F1
#
_entry.id   AF-A8U1F0-F1
#
_cell.length_a   1.000
_cell.length_b   1.000
_cell.length_c   1.000
_cell.angle_alpha   90.00
_cell.angle_beta   90.00
_cell.angle_gamma   90.00
#
_symmetry.space_group_name_H-M   'P 1'
#
loop_
_entity.id
_entity.type
_entity.pdbx_description
1 polymer ?
#
loop_
_entity_poly.entity_id
_entity_poly.type
_entity_poly.pdbx_seq_one_letter_code
_entity_poly.pdbx_strand_id
1 'polypeptide(L)' 'MLVLCPGGELNQGCVLGALYRAAAPAPADRVEVSTTVWKDGAFARYDRDGHHYRLEVPARPRHPSPAPGPSRTG' A
#
# COMPACT_ATOMS: atom_id res chain seq x y z
N MET A 1 -5.85 -15.43 -4.07
CA MET A 1 -4.63 -15.95 -3.41
C MET A 1 -4.34 -17.33 -3.93
N LEU A 2 -3.07 -17.72 -4.02
CA LEU A 2 -2.63 -19.07 -4.39
C LEU A 2 -1.79 -19.66 -3.25
N VAL A 3 -1.90 -20.97 -3.03
CA VAL A 3 -1.02 -21.71 -2.09
C VAL A 3 -0.20 -22.70 -2.90
N LEU A 4 1.12 -22.62 -2.77
CA LEU A 4 2.04 -23.59 -3.37
C LEU A 4 2.45 -24.61 -2.31
N CYS A 5 2.19 -25.88 -2.57
CA CYS A 5 2.54 -27.00 -1.68
C CYS A 5 3.58 -27.89 -2.37
N PRO A 6 4.89 -27.69 -2.12
CA PRO A 6 5.93 -28.54 -2.68
C PRO A 6 5.66 -30.02 -2.35
N GLY A 7 5.67 -30.89 -3.37
CA GLY A 7 5.37 -32.32 -3.17
C GLY A 7 3.93 -32.64 -2.75
N GLY A 8 3.02 -31.67 -2.76
CA GLY A 8 1.63 -31.85 -2.34
C GLY A 8 1.41 -31.77 -0.82
N GLU A 9 2.46 -31.47 -0.02
CA GLU A 9 2.31 -31.31 1.43
C GLU A 9 1.85 -29.89 1.77
N LEU A 10 0.63 -29.77 2.30
CA LEU A 10 0.03 -28.54 2.79
C LEU A 10 0.74 -27.98 4.03
N ASN A 11 1.34 -28.80 4.90
CA ASN A 11 2.15 -28.32 6.04
C ASN A 11 3.40 -27.56 5.59
N GLN A 12 3.80 -27.70 4.32
CA GLN A 12 4.88 -26.94 3.69
C GLN A 12 4.35 -25.88 2.72
N GLY A 13 3.05 -25.58 2.79
CA GLY A 13 2.39 -24.61 1.93
C GLY A 13 2.97 -23.20 2.09
N CYS A 14 3.29 -22.56 0.97
CA CYS A 14 3.65 -21.16 0.91
C CYS A 14 2.55 -20.34 0.23
N VAL A 15 2.19 -19.20 0.81
CA VAL A 15 1.15 -18.33 0.27
C VAL A 15 1.77 -17.36 -0.74
N LEU A 16 1.30 -17.45 -1.98
CA LEU A 16 1.53 -16.42 -3.01
C LEU A 16 0.34 -15.46 -3.04
N GLY A 17 0.55 -14.29 -2.44
CA GLY A 17 -0.33 -13.14 -2.60
C GLY A 17 0.01 -12.39 -3.88
N ALA A 18 -0.93 -12.25 -4.81
CA ALA A 18 -0.80 -11.40 -6.00
C ALA A 18 -2.08 -11.32 -6.87
N LEU A 19 -3.19 -11.96 -6.46
CA LEU A 19 -4.39 -11.99 -7.28
C LEU A 19 -5.28 -10.78 -6.94
N TYR A 20 -5.46 -9.91 -7.92
CA TYR A 20 -6.41 -8.81 -7.84
C TYR A 20 -7.83 -9.34 -7.64
N ARG A 21 -8.61 -8.62 -6.84
CA ARG A 21 -10.02 -8.94 -6.52
C ARG A 21 -10.81 -7.65 -6.37
N ALA A 22 -12.14 -7.71 -6.32
CA ALA A 22 -12.96 -6.50 -6.15
C ALA A 22 -12.54 -5.64 -4.93
N ALA A 23 -12.15 -6.27 -3.82
CA ALA A 23 -11.67 -5.57 -2.63
C ALA A 23 -10.21 -5.06 -2.69
N ALA A 24 -9.45 -5.42 -3.74
CA ALA A 24 -8.08 -4.98 -3.99
C ALA A 24 -7.81 -5.04 -5.50
N PRO A 25 -8.34 -4.07 -6.27
CA PRO A 25 -8.25 -4.06 -7.73
C PRO A 25 -6.82 -3.76 -8.20
N ALA A 26 -6.59 -3.92 -9.51
CA ALA A 26 -5.32 -3.54 -10.12
C ALA A 26 -5.07 -2.02 -9.98
N PRO A 27 -3.85 -1.59 -9.60
CA PRO A 27 -3.53 -0.18 -9.37
C PRO A 27 -3.28 0.62 -10.67
N ALA A 28 -3.20 -0.07 -11.81
CA ALA A 28 -3.08 0.51 -13.15
C ALA A 28 -3.72 -0.44 -14.18
N ASP A 29 -4.19 0.13 -15.29
CA ASP A 29 -4.85 -0.56 -16.41
C ASP A 29 -4.05 -0.44 -17.74
N ARG A 30 -2.89 0.22 -17.70
CA ARG A 30 -1.95 0.40 -18.83
C ARG A 30 -0.66 -0.36 -18.60
N VAL A 31 -0.18 -1.08 -19.63
CA VAL A 31 1.04 -1.89 -19.54
C VAL A 31 2.30 -1.04 -19.35
N GLU A 32 2.29 0.20 -19.84
CA GLU A 32 3.42 1.14 -19.76
C GLU A 32 3.57 1.75 -18.37
N VAL A 33 2.54 1.63 -17.52
CA VAL A 33 2.46 2.27 -16.21
C VAL A 33 2.69 1.24 -15.11
N SER A 34 3.79 1.40 -14.37
CA SER A 34 4.01 0.68 -13.11
C SER A 34 3.52 1.54 -11.95
N THR A 35 2.61 1.02 -11.12
CA THR A 35 2.06 1.76 -9.97
C THR A 35 2.03 0.89 -8.72
N THR A 36 2.54 1.44 -7.61
CA THR A 36 2.32 0.93 -6.25
C THR A 36 1.42 1.91 -5.51
N VAL A 37 0.34 1.42 -4.89
CA VAL A 37 -0.56 2.20 -4.03
C VAL A 37 -0.53 1.61 -2.62
N TRP A 38 -0.31 2.46 -1.62
CA TRP A 38 -0.29 2.06 -0.22
C TRP A 38 -1.65 2.34 0.46
N LYS A 39 -1.86 1.70 1.61
CA LYS A 39 -3.15 1.73 2.34
C LYS A 39 -3.57 3.13 2.79
N ASP A 40 -2.60 4.01 3.03
CA ASP A 40 -2.82 5.41 3.38
C ASP A 40 -3.17 6.30 2.17
N GLY A 41 -3.24 5.73 0.97
CA GLY A 41 -3.50 6.44 -0.27
C GLY A 41 -2.26 7.03 -0.92
N ALA A 42 -1.06 6.86 -0.35
CA ALA A 42 0.17 7.20 -1.04
C ALA A 42 0.34 6.36 -2.31
N PHE A 43 1.01 6.92 -3.32
CA PHE A 43 1.34 6.16 -4.52
C PHE A 43 2.69 6.55 -5.11
N ALA A 44 3.32 5.57 -5.76
CA ALA A 44 4.48 5.75 -6.61
C ALA A 44 4.15 5.21 -7.99
N ARG A 45 4.36 6.01 -9.03
CA ARG A 45 4.04 5.67 -10.41
C ARG A 45 5.20 6.00 -11.33
N TYR A 46 5.52 5.07 -12.22
CA TYR A 46 6.38 5.31 -13.37
C TYR A 46 5.60 5.10 -14.66
N ASP A 47 5.51 6.15 -15.48
CA ASP A 47 4.95 6.12 -16.83
C ASP A 47 6.12 6.04 -17.83
N ARG A 48 6.22 4.91 -18.54
CA ARG A 48 7.30 4.68 -19.51
C ARG A 48 7.15 5.49 -20.79
N ASP A 49 5.92 5.79 -21.21
CA ASP A 49 5.68 6.55 -22.45
C ASP A 49 6.04 8.02 -22.25
N GLY A 50 5.62 8.58 -21.11
CA GLY A 50 5.93 9.96 -20.75
C GLY A 50 7.30 10.15 -20.11
N HIS A 51 8.02 9.06 -19.78
CA HIS A 51 9.24 9.07 -18.97
C HIS A 51 9.09 9.84 -17.65
N HIS A 52 7.91 9.75 -17.03
CA HIS A 52 7.59 10.51 -15.82
C HIS A 52 7.55 9.60 -14.60
N TYR A 53 8.29 9.98 -13.56
CA TYR A 53 8.19 9.37 -12.24
C TYR A 53 7.44 10.32 -11.29
N ARG A 54 6.41 9.81 -10.60
CA ARG A 54 5.63 10.57 -9.62
C ARG A 54 5.55 9.80 -8.30
N LEU A 55 5.86 10.51 -7.22
CA LEU A 55 5.65 10.07 -5.84
C LEU A 55 4.75 11.10 -5.15
N GLU A 56 3.62 10.64 -4.62
CA GLU A 56 2.70 11.48 -3.87
C GLU A 56 2.37 10.81 -2.54
N VAL A 57 2.50 11.58 -1.46
CA VAL A 57 2.25 11.13 -0.09
C VAL A 57 1.21 12.07 0.52
N PRO A 58 0.00 11.60 0.84
CA PRO A 58 -1.00 12.40 1.51
C PRO A 58 -0.47 12.97 2.83
N ALA A 59 -0.85 14.20 3.15
CA ALA A 59 -0.52 14.78 4.44
C ALA A 59 -1.12 13.92 5.56
N ARG A 60 -0.30 13.58 6.57
CA ARG A 60 -0.80 12.87 7.75
C ARG A 60 -1.89 13.72 8.41
N PRO A 61 -3.03 13.13 8.82
CA PRO A 61 -3.98 13.84 9.65
C PRO A 61 -3.28 14.37 10.90
N ARG A 62 -3.36 15.68 11.15
CA ARG A 62 -2.77 16.29 12.35
C ARG A 62 -3.47 15.68 13.56
N HIS A 63 -2.74 14.90 14.35
CA HIS A 63 -3.24 14.46 15.65
C HIS A 63 -3.49 15.73 16.48
N PRO A 64 -4.66 15.89 17.13
CA PRO A 64 -4.87 17.03 18.02
C PRO A 64 -3.76 17.06 19.06
N SER A 65 -3.17 18.24 19.28
CA SER A 65 -2.22 18.41 20.38
C SER A 65 -2.92 17.99 21.68
N PRO A 66 -2.29 17.22 22.57
CA PRO A 66 -2.84 17.02 23.89
C PRO A 66 -3.09 18.39 24.52
N ALA A 67 -4.24 18.54 25.19
CA ALA A 67 -4.59 19.76 25.89
C ALA A 67 -3.46 20.12 26.87
N PRO A 68 -3.15 21.42 27.05
CA PRO A 68 -2.16 21.82 28.05
C PRO A 68 -2.58 21.27 29.41
N GLY A 69 -1.66 20.54 30.06
CA GLY A 69 -1.89 20.01 31.40
C GLY A 69 -2.14 21.16 32.40
N PRO A 70 -2.87 20.91 33.50
CA PRO A 70 -3.17 21.95 34.47
C PRO A 70 -1.87 22.57 35.00
N SER A 71 -1.80 23.90 34.98
CA SER A 71 -0.70 24.64 35.59
C SER A 71 -0.66 24.29 37.08
N ARG A 72 0.47 23.73 37.56
CA ARG A 72 0.69 23.56 39.00
C ARG A 72 0.79 24.96 39.61
N THR A 73 -0.30 25.42 40.23
CA THR A 73 -0.26 26.58 41.12
C THR A 73 0.38 26.14 42.43
N GLY A 74 1.50 26.77 42.77
CA GLY A 74 2.15 26.65 44.08
C GLY A 74 1.53 27.58 45.11
#